data_AF-A0A7D5QC10-F1
#
_entry.id   AF-A0A7D5QC10-F1
#
_cell.length_a   1.000
_cell.length_b   1.000
_cell.length_c   1.000
_cell.angle_alpha   90.00
_cell.angle_beta   90.00
_cell.angle_gamma   90.00
#
_symmetry.space_group_name_H-M   'P 1'
#
loop_
_entity.id
_entity.type
_entity.pdbx_description
1 polymer ?
#
loop_
_entity_poly.entity_id
_entity_poly.type
_entity_poly.pdbx_seq_one_letter_code
_entity_poly.pdbx_strand_id
1 'polypeptide(L)'
;MVSTANETRRSFLASVGAASLAGLAGCTSVRFPGTPIGVQRTVYIGSFHWGFVLLREDGQEIEQLRLNRGTTVRLVAFNVNAAATERLPRSIRDALPEHEALEERNEGAIPEPSGGDLHELLEVANERNPHHGLAVMPATHGPGMMSGMMLHPVGLPADAGAPVEVTRSATVRGEFSLLCTVYCGYGHPYMNKPSAIVVS
;
A
#
# COMPACT_ATOMS: atom_id res chain seq x y z
N MET A 1 -15.26 57.15 -50.86
CA MET A 1 -15.83 57.52 -49.56
C MET A 1 -16.33 56.26 -48.88
N VAL A 2 -15.83 55.99 -47.68
CA VAL A 2 -16.16 54.86 -46.82
C VAL A 2 -17.41 55.20 -46.00
N SER A 3 -18.34 54.26 -45.86
CA SER A 3 -19.28 54.19 -44.73
C SER A 3 -19.68 52.72 -44.57
N THR A 4 -18.95 51.95 -43.74
CA THR A 4 -19.21 51.64 -42.31
C THR A 4 -20.56 50.96 -42.04
N ALA A 5 -20.44 49.64 -41.81
CA ALA A 5 -21.14 48.78 -40.86
C ALA A 5 -22.39 49.31 -40.13
N ASN A 6 -23.42 48.47 -40.07
CA ASN A 6 -24.01 48.16 -38.77
C ASN A 6 -24.59 46.75 -38.73
N GLU A 7 -24.16 46.00 -37.71
CA GLU A 7 -24.68 44.72 -37.28
C GLU A 7 -26.13 44.86 -36.81
N THR A 8 -26.92 43.76 -36.90
CA THR A 8 -27.53 43.09 -35.72
C THR A 8 -28.84 42.38 -36.10
N ARG A 9 -28.76 41.04 -36.02
CA ARG A 9 -29.77 40.03 -35.64
C ARG A 9 -31.23 40.24 -36.06
N ARG A 10 -31.77 39.22 -36.74
CA ARG A 10 -33.10 38.65 -36.43
C ARG A 10 -33.24 37.19 -36.91
N SER A 11 -33.64 36.33 -35.96
CA SER A 11 -34.45 35.09 -36.11
C SER A 11 -33.86 33.98 -36.99
N PHE A 12 -33.21 32.94 -36.47
CA PHE A 12 -33.80 31.77 -35.78
C PHE A 12 -35.19 31.37 -36.33
N LEU A 13 -35.19 30.38 -37.22
CA LEU A 13 -36.32 29.49 -37.48
C LEU A 13 -35.80 28.05 -37.61
N ALA A 14 -36.58 27.18 -36.99
CA ALA A 14 -36.31 25.80 -36.66
C ALA A 14 -36.22 24.86 -37.87
N SER A 15 -35.45 23.79 -37.72
CA SER A 15 -35.85 22.49 -38.25
C SER A 15 -35.31 21.40 -37.33
N VAL A 16 -36.23 20.77 -36.59
CA VAL A 16 -36.02 19.50 -35.92
C VAL A 16 -36.16 18.43 -36.99
N GLY A 17 -35.04 17.97 -37.53
CA GLY A 17 -34.96 16.82 -38.40
C GLY A 17 -34.56 15.59 -37.60
N ALA A 18 -35.55 14.82 -37.16
CA ALA A 18 -35.33 13.47 -36.68
C ALA A 18 -34.91 12.59 -37.87
N ALA A 19 -33.62 12.25 -37.94
CA ALA A 19 -33.10 11.25 -38.87
C ALA A 19 -32.43 10.14 -38.06
N SER A 20 -33.15 9.03 -37.98
CA SER A 20 -32.70 7.75 -37.44
C SER A 20 -31.44 7.28 -38.18
N LEU A 21 -30.30 7.30 -37.51
CA LEU A 21 -29.10 6.60 -37.97
C LEU A 21 -28.88 5.38 -37.09
N ALA A 22 -29.28 4.22 -37.62
CA ALA A 22 -28.70 2.94 -37.22
C ALA A 22 -27.23 2.95 -37.65
N GLY A 23 -26.36 3.40 -36.74
CA GLY A 23 -24.91 3.41 -36.93
C GLY A 23 -24.27 2.22 -36.24
N LEU A 24 -23.80 1.26 -37.05
CA LEU A 24 -22.72 0.34 -36.67
C LEU A 24 -21.48 1.18 -36.36
N ALA A 25 -21.13 1.32 -35.08
CA ALA A 25 -19.89 1.97 -34.66
C ALA A 25 -19.21 1.11 -33.62
N GLY A 26 -18.21 0.34 -34.08
CA GLY A 26 -17.21 -0.24 -33.21
C GLY A 26 -16.44 0.89 -32.52
N CYS A 27 -16.63 1.03 -31.22
CA CYS A 27 -15.79 1.88 -30.41
C CYS A 27 -14.47 1.13 -30.13
N THR A 28 -13.51 1.25 -31.06
CA THR A 28 -12.10 1.21 -30.69
C THR A 28 -11.86 2.39 -29.75
N SER A 29 -11.93 2.14 -28.45
CA SER A 29 -11.56 3.13 -27.44
C SER A 29 -10.07 3.40 -27.59
N VAL A 30 -9.77 4.49 -28.30
CA VAL A 30 -8.47 5.14 -28.32
C VAL A 30 -8.15 5.52 -26.88
N ARG A 31 -7.30 4.72 -26.22
CA ARG A 31 -6.70 5.09 -24.95
C ARG A 31 -5.77 6.27 -25.22
N PHE A 32 -6.17 7.46 -24.75
CA PHE A 32 -5.29 8.61 -24.72
C PHE A 32 -4.07 8.31 -23.83
N PRO A 33 -2.84 8.59 -24.29
CA PRO A 33 -1.67 8.54 -23.44
C PRO A 33 -1.78 9.65 -22.39
N GLY A 34 -1.89 9.28 -21.11
CA GLY A 34 -1.89 10.23 -19.99
C GLY A 34 -2.99 10.04 -18.94
N THR A 35 -3.91 9.08 -19.09
CA THR A 35 -4.81 8.75 -17.96
C THR A 35 -3.97 8.09 -16.86
N PRO A 36 -3.96 8.62 -15.62
CA PRO A 36 -3.35 7.92 -14.51
C PRO A 36 -3.96 6.54 -14.44
N ILE A 37 -3.15 5.50 -14.63
CA ILE A 37 -3.63 4.15 -14.45
C ILE A 37 -3.99 4.06 -12.97
N GLY A 38 -5.27 3.90 -12.66
CA GLY A 38 -5.73 3.79 -11.28
C GLY A 38 -4.98 2.70 -10.53
N VAL A 39 -5.13 2.68 -9.20
CA VAL A 39 -4.54 1.64 -8.35
C VAL A 39 -4.85 0.26 -8.95
N GLN A 40 -3.81 -0.46 -9.37
CA GLN A 40 -3.95 -1.77 -10.02
C GLN A 40 -3.92 -2.91 -9.00
N ARG A 41 -3.31 -2.65 -7.84
CA ARG A 41 -3.12 -3.61 -6.75
C ARG A 41 -3.25 -2.89 -5.41
N THR A 42 -3.88 -3.54 -4.45
CA THR A 42 -3.84 -3.14 -3.04
C THR A 42 -3.18 -4.27 -2.26
N VAL A 43 -2.25 -3.93 -1.36
CA VAL A 43 -1.65 -4.84 -0.40
C VAL A 43 -1.81 -4.25 0.99
N TYR A 44 -2.14 -5.10 1.94
CA TYR A 44 -2.31 -4.78 3.34
C TYR A 44 -1.07 -5.26 4.09
N ILE A 45 -0.48 -4.39 4.91
CA ILE A 45 0.75 -4.65 5.64
C ILE A 45 0.43 -4.46 7.13
N GLY A 46 0.28 -5.57 7.84
CA GLY A 46 0.08 -5.56 9.29
C GLY A 46 1.43 -5.67 10.00
N SER A 47 1.72 -4.73 10.90
CA SER A 47 2.86 -4.82 11.81
C SER A 47 2.41 -5.39 13.15
N PHE A 48 3.15 -6.36 13.66
CA PHE A 48 3.03 -6.94 14.99
C PHE A 48 4.42 -7.05 15.61
N HIS A 49 4.54 -7.49 16.85
CA HIS A 49 5.84 -7.60 17.48
C HIS A 49 6.77 -8.49 16.67
N TRP A 50 7.85 -7.84 16.24
CA TRP A 50 8.97 -8.46 15.56
C TRP A 50 8.63 -9.08 14.20
N GLY A 51 7.52 -8.64 13.57
CA GLY A 51 7.11 -9.15 12.27
C GLY A 51 6.18 -8.29 11.43
N PHE A 52 6.03 -8.70 10.17
CA PHE A 52 5.06 -8.14 9.24
C PHE A 52 4.28 -9.25 8.55
N VAL A 53 2.96 -9.07 8.45
CA VAL A 53 2.08 -9.86 7.60
C VAL A 53 1.73 -9.08 6.35
N LEU A 54 1.71 -9.74 5.18
CA LEU A 54 1.25 -9.16 3.93
C LEU A 54 0.00 -9.90 3.47
N LEU A 55 -1.10 -9.17 3.31
CA LEU A 55 -2.36 -9.71 2.84
C LEU A 55 -2.74 -9.06 1.50
N ARG A 56 -3.27 -9.87 0.59
CA ARG A 56 -3.97 -9.38 -0.60
C ARG A 56 -5.38 -8.91 -0.25
N GLU A 57 -6.01 -8.21 -1.19
CA GLU A 57 -7.37 -7.67 -1.03
C GLU A 57 -8.44 -8.73 -0.72
N ASP A 58 -8.22 -9.97 -1.16
CA ASP A 58 -9.04 -11.14 -0.87
C ASP A 58 -8.80 -11.74 0.53
N GLY A 59 -7.87 -11.18 1.31
CA GLY A 59 -7.46 -11.70 2.62
C GLY A 59 -6.36 -12.76 2.53
N GLN A 60 -5.91 -13.16 1.35
CA GLN A 60 -4.87 -14.18 1.25
C GLN A 60 -3.51 -13.64 1.72
N GLU A 61 -2.93 -14.29 2.74
CA GLU A 61 -1.55 -14.05 3.17
C GLU A 61 -0.57 -14.44 2.05
N ILE A 62 0.42 -13.57 1.83
CA ILE A 62 1.49 -13.78 0.85
C ILE A 62 2.84 -13.51 1.49
N GLU A 63 3.84 -14.32 1.12
CA GLU A 63 5.22 -14.05 1.53
C GLU A 63 5.83 -12.87 0.81
N GLN A 64 5.42 -12.64 -0.43
CA GLN A 64 6.04 -11.67 -1.33
C GLN A 64 5.05 -11.12 -2.33
N LEU A 65 5.05 -9.80 -2.47
CA LEU A 65 4.32 -9.09 -3.51
C LEU A 65 5.18 -8.96 -4.76
N ARG A 66 4.77 -9.60 -5.86
CA ARG A 66 5.44 -9.50 -7.17
C ARG A 66 4.70 -8.50 -8.05
N LEU A 67 5.42 -7.50 -8.57
CA LEU A 67 4.90 -6.42 -9.39
C LEU A 67 5.65 -6.34 -10.72
N ASN A 68 4.94 -5.98 -11.78
CA ASN A 68 5.57 -5.56 -13.02
C ASN A 68 5.96 -4.09 -12.92
N ARG A 69 7.05 -3.71 -13.59
CA ARG A 69 7.42 -2.30 -13.70
C ARG A 69 6.27 -1.47 -14.29
N GLY A 70 5.97 -0.34 -13.66
CA GLY A 70 4.87 0.54 -14.01
C GLY A 70 3.55 0.21 -13.32
N THR A 71 3.48 -0.87 -12.54
CA THR A 71 2.31 -1.14 -11.70
C THR A 71 2.18 -0.11 -10.58
N THR A 72 1.00 0.49 -10.47
CA THR A 72 0.63 1.34 -9.34
C THR A 72 -0.06 0.50 -8.27
N VAL A 73 0.50 0.52 -7.06
CA VAL A 73 0.04 -0.23 -5.90
C VAL A 73 -0.33 0.70 -4.76
N ARG A 74 -1.41 0.37 -4.05
CA ARG A 74 -1.75 0.97 -2.76
C ARG A 74 -1.24 0.06 -1.65
N LEU A 75 -0.41 0.62 -0.78
CA LEU A 75 0.04 0.01 0.46
C LEU A 75 -0.89 0.51 1.57
N VAL A 76 -1.55 -0.39 2.29
CA VAL A 76 -2.40 -0.09 3.45
C VAL A 76 -1.72 -0.66 4.67
N ALA A 77 -1.04 0.19 5.45
CA ALA A 77 -0.24 -0.22 6.60
C ALA A 77 -0.98 0.03 7.92
N PHE A 78 -0.91 -0.90 8.86
CA PHE A 78 -1.57 -0.80 10.15
C PHE A 78 -0.84 -1.61 11.21
N ASN A 79 -1.05 -1.26 12.47
CA ASN A 79 -0.67 -2.09 13.62
C ASN A 79 -1.80 -3.09 13.89
N VAL A 80 -1.48 -4.38 14.03
CA VAL A 80 -2.51 -5.43 14.20
C VAL A 80 -3.29 -5.28 15.50
N ASN A 81 -2.69 -4.69 16.53
CA ASN A 81 -3.33 -4.46 17.84
C ASN A 81 -4.06 -3.14 17.93
N ALA A 82 -4.03 -2.30 16.88
CA ALA A 82 -4.69 -1.01 16.89
C ALA A 82 -6.14 -1.10 16.40
N ALA A 83 -6.99 -0.18 16.87
CA ALA A 83 -8.36 0.00 16.37
C ALA A 83 -8.43 0.30 14.87
N ALA A 84 -7.31 0.66 14.24
CA ALA A 84 -7.15 0.78 12.79
C ALA A 84 -7.62 -0.49 12.04
N THR A 85 -7.47 -1.68 12.64
CA THR A 85 -7.94 -2.95 12.04
C THR A 85 -9.44 -2.93 11.80
N GLU A 86 -10.23 -2.27 12.64
CA GLU A 86 -11.69 -2.16 12.49
C GLU A 86 -12.10 -1.43 11.21
N ARG A 87 -11.22 -0.60 10.64
CA ARG A 87 -11.47 0.14 9.39
C ARG A 87 -11.03 -0.62 8.14
N LEU A 88 -10.39 -1.78 8.30
CA LEU A 88 -10.01 -2.62 7.17
C LEU A 88 -11.24 -3.29 6.54
N PRO A 89 -11.18 -3.67 5.25
CA PRO A 89 -12.23 -4.49 4.65
C PRO A 89 -12.42 -5.79 5.44
N ARG A 90 -13.65 -6.30 5.42
CA ARG A 90 -14.00 -7.52 6.13
C ARG A 90 -13.13 -8.72 5.70
N SER A 91 -12.79 -8.84 4.43
CA SER A 91 -11.89 -9.89 3.93
C SER A 91 -10.53 -9.88 4.62
N ILE A 92 -10.03 -8.70 4.99
CA ILE A 92 -8.75 -8.54 5.68
C ILE A 92 -8.91 -8.83 7.16
N ARG A 93 -9.94 -8.26 7.80
CA ARG A 93 -10.21 -8.50 9.23
C ARG A 93 -10.42 -9.97 9.55
N ASP A 94 -11.22 -10.67 8.74
CA ASP A 94 -11.56 -12.07 8.94
C ASP A 94 -10.38 -13.01 8.61
N ALA A 95 -9.37 -12.53 7.86
CA ALA A 95 -8.19 -13.30 7.48
C ALA A 95 -6.94 -13.00 8.33
N LEU A 96 -6.97 -11.96 9.15
CA LEU A 96 -5.88 -11.64 10.06
C LEU A 96 -5.80 -12.73 11.14
N PRO A 97 -4.66 -13.41 11.29
CA PRO A 97 -4.44 -14.26 12.45
C PRO A 97 -4.49 -13.42 13.73
N GLU A 98 -4.86 -14.06 14.85
CA GLU A 98 -4.75 -13.45 16.17
C GLU A 98 -3.30 -13.04 16.44
N HIS A 99 -3.14 -11.97 17.22
CA HIS A 99 -1.84 -11.35 17.48
C HIS A 99 -0.84 -12.32 18.09
N GLU A 100 -1.26 -13.11 19.08
CA GLU A 100 -0.42 -14.11 19.75
C GLU A 100 0.07 -15.18 18.77
N ALA A 101 -0.78 -15.57 17.81
CA ALA A 101 -0.40 -16.55 16.79
C ALA A 101 0.61 -15.95 15.78
N LEU A 102 0.58 -14.64 15.55
CA LEU A 102 1.59 -13.96 14.72
C LEU A 102 2.94 -13.92 15.44
N GLU A 103 2.93 -13.62 16.74
CA GLU A 103 4.14 -13.57 17.57
C GLU A 103 4.81 -14.95 17.68
N GLU A 104 4.05 -16.00 17.99
CA GLU A 104 4.57 -17.38 18.10
C GLU A 104 5.27 -17.83 16.81
N ARG A 105 4.72 -17.47 15.63
CA ARG A 105 5.36 -17.79 14.34
C ARG A 105 6.74 -17.14 14.18
N ASN A 106 6.95 -15.98 14.81
CA ASN A 106 8.16 -15.21 14.68
C ASN A 106 9.18 -15.44 15.79
N GLU A 107 8.78 -16.00 16.95
CA GLU A 107 9.71 -16.33 18.05
C GLU A 107 10.90 -17.15 17.55
N GLY A 108 10.67 -18.15 16.69
CA GLY A 108 11.74 -18.98 16.12
C GLY A 108 12.74 -18.24 15.20
N ALA A 109 12.42 -17.02 14.76
CA ALA A 109 13.32 -16.17 13.98
C ALA A 109 14.12 -15.19 14.86
N ILE A 110 13.76 -15.05 16.15
CA ILE A 110 14.44 -14.17 17.09
C ILE A 110 15.49 -14.97 17.86
N PRO A 111 16.77 -14.53 17.88
CA PRO A 111 17.78 -15.18 18.69
C PRO A 111 17.40 -15.20 20.18
N GLU A 112 17.69 -16.31 20.84
CA GLU A 112 17.51 -16.44 22.29
C GLU A 112 18.32 -15.37 23.04
N PRO A 113 17.74 -14.70 24.05
CA PRO A 113 18.47 -13.73 24.85
C PRO A 113 19.55 -14.44 25.68
N SER A 114 20.67 -13.76 25.94
CA SER A 114 21.75 -14.30 26.78
C SER A 114 21.35 -14.46 28.26
N GLY A 115 20.21 -13.92 28.67
CA GLY A 115 19.57 -14.09 29.97
C GLY A 115 18.14 -13.56 29.95
N GLY A 116 17.29 -14.12 30.83
CA GLY A 116 15.85 -13.91 30.78
C GLY A 116 15.15 -14.87 29.82
N ASP A 117 13.86 -14.68 29.66
CA ASP A 117 12.99 -15.49 28.80
C ASP A 117 12.45 -14.64 27.63
N LEU A 118 12.43 -15.20 26.41
CA LEU A 118 12.00 -14.46 25.22
C LEU A 118 10.53 -14.05 25.31
N HIS A 119 9.68 -14.90 25.91
CA HIS A 119 8.28 -14.61 26.10
C HIS A 119 8.07 -13.47 27.11
N GLU A 120 8.81 -13.44 28.22
CA GLU A 120 8.80 -12.29 29.15
C GLU A 120 9.22 -10.99 28.44
N LEU A 121 10.25 -11.05 27.57
CA LEU A 121 10.67 -9.88 26.79
C LEU A 121 9.60 -9.43 25.78
N LEU A 122 8.82 -10.36 25.24
CA LEU A 122 7.70 -10.08 24.36
C LEU A 122 6.55 -9.41 25.12
N GLU A 123 6.18 -9.94 26.29
CA GLU A 123 5.17 -9.32 27.17
C GLU A 123 5.55 -7.88 27.54
N VAL A 124 6.81 -7.65 27.93
CA VAL A 124 7.34 -6.32 28.24
C VAL A 124 7.29 -5.41 27.01
N ALA A 125 7.58 -5.95 25.82
CA ALA A 125 7.50 -5.19 24.58
C ALA A 125 6.06 -4.81 24.23
N ASN A 126 5.10 -5.72 24.43
CA ASN A 126 3.67 -5.47 24.24
C ASN A 126 3.15 -4.38 25.19
N GLU A 127 3.56 -4.41 26.46
CA GLU A 127 3.13 -3.42 27.44
C GLU A 127 3.78 -2.05 27.20
N ARG A 128 5.10 -2.02 26.99
CA ARG A 128 5.89 -0.77 27.06
C ARG A 128 6.25 -0.16 25.72
N ASN A 129 6.26 -0.96 24.66
CA ASN A 129 6.65 -0.53 23.32
C ASN A 129 5.66 -1.06 22.25
N PRO A 130 4.35 -0.78 22.37
CA PRO A 130 3.34 -1.35 21.49
C PRO A 130 3.32 -0.71 20.09
N HIS A 131 4.05 0.39 19.89
CA HIS A 131 4.07 1.13 18.65
C HIS A 131 5.04 0.50 17.65
N HIS A 132 4.69 0.58 16.36
CA HIS A 132 5.55 0.15 15.27
C HIS A 132 5.74 1.28 14.27
N GLY A 133 6.59 1.02 13.28
CA GLY A 133 6.70 1.84 12.09
C GLY A 133 6.88 0.96 10.87
N LEU A 134 6.79 1.57 9.69
CA LEU A 134 7.03 0.90 8.44
C LEU A 134 7.89 1.78 7.54
N ALA A 135 8.98 1.21 7.04
CA ALA A 135 9.68 1.69 5.86
C ALA A 135 9.74 0.58 4.81
N VAL A 136 9.76 0.99 3.55
CA VAL A 136 10.08 0.11 2.41
C VAL A 136 11.41 0.58 1.87
N MET A 137 12.41 -0.30 1.91
CA MET A 137 13.79 0.02 1.52
C MET A 137 14.31 -1.02 0.52
N PRO A 138 15.25 -0.67 -0.38
CA PRO A 138 15.91 -1.66 -1.22
C PRO A 138 16.58 -2.76 -0.37
N ALA A 139 16.43 -4.03 -0.76
CA ALA A 139 16.99 -5.17 -0.03
C ALA A 139 18.53 -5.23 -0.13
N THR A 140 19.11 -4.67 -1.20
CA THR A 140 20.56 -4.52 -1.37
C THR A 140 20.94 -3.04 -1.37
N HIS A 141 22.06 -2.71 -0.75
CA HIS A 141 22.64 -1.37 -0.74
C HIS A 141 23.26 -1.06 -2.11
N GLY A 142 22.43 -0.89 -3.14
CA GLY A 142 22.85 -0.46 -4.47
C GLY A 142 22.97 1.06 -4.56
N PRO A 143 23.94 1.59 -5.33
CA PRO A 143 24.09 3.03 -5.57
C PRO A 143 22.98 3.48 -6.53
N GLY A 144 21.81 3.76 -5.96
CA GLY A 144 20.61 4.16 -6.70
C GLY A 144 19.60 4.74 -5.74
N MET A 145 20.05 5.68 -4.90
CA MET A 145 19.19 6.38 -3.96
C MET A 145 18.13 7.14 -4.76
N MET A 146 16.87 6.93 -4.42
CA MET A 146 15.66 7.59 -4.95
C MET A 146 14.94 6.89 -6.12
N SER A 147 14.26 5.76 -5.88
CA SER A 147 13.13 5.40 -6.77
C SER A 147 12.17 4.29 -6.33
N GLY A 148 10.95 4.37 -6.92
CA GLY A 148 9.94 3.34 -7.09
C GLY A 148 9.10 3.03 -5.87
N MET A 149 9.48 1.95 -5.19
CA MET A 149 8.71 1.36 -4.10
C MET A 149 9.09 1.89 -2.72
N MET A 150 10.15 2.71 -2.63
CA MET A 150 10.59 3.23 -1.34
C MET A 150 9.48 4.00 -0.61
N LEU A 151 9.39 3.72 0.67
CA LEU A 151 8.49 4.40 1.59
C LEU A 151 9.34 4.93 2.73
N HIS A 152 9.39 6.26 2.84
CA HIS A 152 9.93 6.90 4.04
C HIS A 152 9.19 6.40 5.28
N PRO A 153 9.86 6.32 6.44
CA PRO A 153 9.26 5.84 7.67
C PRO A 153 7.88 6.45 7.94
N VAL A 154 6.89 5.59 8.14
CA VAL A 154 5.56 5.97 8.65
C VAL A 154 5.34 5.32 10.01
N GLY A 155 4.78 6.06 10.95
CA GLY A 155 4.41 5.53 12.26
C GLY A 155 3.13 4.70 12.19
N LEU A 156 3.11 3.58 12.90
CA LEU A 156 1.97 2.67 13.07
C LEU A 156 1.70 2.51 14.58
N PRO A 157 1.15 3.54 15.23
CA PRO A 157 0.98 3.51 16.68
C PRO A 157 -0.15 2.56 17.09
N ALA A 158 -0.05 1.96 18.28
CA ALA A 158 -1.03 1.00 18.80
C ALA A 158 -2.41 1.61 19.08
N ASP A 159 -2.50 2.94 19.21
CA ASP A 159 -3.75 3.69 19.35
C ASP A 159 -4.23 4.30 18.03
N ALA A 160 -3.65 3.89 16.89
CA ALA A 160 -4.09 4.35 15.58
C ALA A 160 -5.56 4.01 15.35
N GLY A 161 -6.39 5.03 15.10
CA GLY A 161 -7.79 4.84 14.72
C GLY A 161 -8.02 4.57 13.24
N ALA A 162 -6.98 4.58 12.41
CA ALA A 162 -7.06 4.36 10.97
C ALA A 162 -5.76 3.80 10.39
N PRO A 163 -5.82 2.98 9.32
CA PRO A 163 -4.64 2.55 8.60
C PRO A 163 -3.99 3.73 7.84
N VAL A 164 -2.69 3.62 7.60
CA VAL A 164 -1.93 4.53 6.76
C VAL A 164 -1.98 4.04 5.32
N GLU A 165 -2.55 4.83 4.42
CA GLU A 165 -2.64 4.50 2.99
C GLU A 165 -1.62 5.29 2.17
N VAL A 166 -0.84 4.57 1.36
CA VAL A 166 0.17 5.17 0.50
C VAL A 166 0.15 4.53 -0.88
N THR A 167 0.02 5.34 -1.92
CA THR A 167 0.15 4.86 -3.31
C THR A 167 1.59 4.97 -3.78
N ARG A 168 2.09 3.92 -4.42
CA ARG A 168 3.43 3.83 -5.03
C ARG A 168 3.34 3.28 -6.44
N SER A 169 4.30 3.66 -7.27
CA SER A 169 4.47 3.10 -8.60
C SER A 169 5.77 2.32 -8.63
N ALA A 170 5.71 1.08 -9.08
CA ALA A 170 6.85 0.19 -9.23
C ALA A 170 7.72 0.63 -10.42
N THR A 171 8.44 1.76 -10.30
CA THR A 171 9.21 2.34 -11.42
C THR A 171 10.58 1.72 -11.61
N VAL A 172 11.15 1.15 -10.55
CA VAL A 172 12.50 0.56 -10.55
C VAL A 172 12.43 -0.91 -10.18
N ARG A 173 13.12 -1.72 -10.98
CA ARG A 173 13.31 -3.15 -10.75
C ARG A 173 14.15 -3.39 -9.51
N GLY A 174 13.87 -4.47 -8.81
CA GLY A 174 14.63 -4.88 -7.64
C GLY A 174 13.74 -5.46 -6.55
N GLU A 175 14.39 -5.79 -5.45
CA GLU A 175 13.76 -6.33 -4.26
C GLU A 175 13.75 -5.27 -3.17
N PHE A 176 12.64 -5.17 -2.47
CA PHE A 176 12.42 -4.20 -1.40
C PHE A 176 11.95 -4.93 -0.15
N SER A 177 12.56 -4.58 0.97
CA SER A 177 12.29 -5.14 2.29
C SER A 177 11.41 -4.21 3.11
N LEU A 178 10.66 -4.78 4.05
CA LEU A 178 9.94 -4.01 5.07
C LEU A 178 10.78 -3.94 6.33
N LEU A 179 10.87 -2.76 6.94
CA LEU A 179 11.58 -2.58 8.21
C LEU A 179 10.71 -1.83 9.20
N CYS A 180 10.80 -2.25 10.46
CA CYS A 180 10.27 -1.45 11.56
C CYS A 180 11.22 -0.30 11.87
N THR A 181 10.67 0.90 12.02
CA THR A 181 11.45 2.13 12.24
C THR A 181 11.22 2.75 13.60
N VAL A 182 10.43 2.09 14.44
CA VAL A 182 10.12 2.48 15.83
C VAL A 182 10.57 1.34 16.72
N TYR A 183 11.34 1.65 17.76
CA TYR A 183 11.79 0.64 18.71
C TYR A 183 10.59 -0.07 19.35
N CYS A 184 10.53 -1.39 19.20
CA CYS A 184 9.44 -2.25 19.66
C CYS A 184 9.94 -3.41 20.53
N GLY A 185 10.96 -3.14 21.36
CA GLY A 185 11.53 -4.11 22.29
C GLY A 185 12.66 -4.97 21.69
N TYR A 186 12.97 -6.07 22.37
CA TYR A 186 14.16 -6.89 22.13
C TYR A 186 14.30 -7.36 20.67
N GLY A 187 13.21 -7.85 20.08
CA GLY A 187 13.21 -8.36 18.71
C GLY A 187 13.24 -7.28 17.61
N HIS A 188 13.22 -5.99 17.96
CA HIS A 188 13.20 -4.89 16.99
C HIS A 188 14.32 -4.97 15.92
N PRO A 189 15.59 -5.28 16.26
CA PRO A 189 16.65 -5.38 15.25
C PRO A 189 16.42 -6.49 14.21
N TYR A 190 15.58 -7.47 14.53
CA TYR A 190 15.23 -8.60 13.67
C TYR A 190 13.88 -8.40 12.96
N MET A 191 13.15 -7.32 13.27
CA MET A 191 11.87 -6.97 12.67
C MET A 191 12.04 -6.43 11.24
N ASN A 192 12.39 -7.35 10.34
CA ASN A 192 12.61 -7.13 8.93
C ASN A 192 11.93 -8.24 8.14
N LYS A 193 11.19 -7.88 7.08
CA LYS A 193 10.75 -8.85 6.07
C LYS A 193 11.56 -8.64 4.79
N PRO A 194 12.62 -9.44 4.57
CA PRO A 194 13.48 -9.26 3.41
C PRO A 194 12.73 -9.57 2.12
N SER A 195 12.98 -8.76 1.09
CA SER A 195 12.45 -8.97 -0.27
C SER A 195 10.92 -9.15 -0.31
N ALA A 196 10.19 -8.50 0.60
CA ALA A 196 8.73 -8.56 0.69
C ALA A 196 8.03 -8.03 -0.57
N ILE A 197 8.69 -7.16 -1.35
CA ILE A 197 8.20 -6.66 -2.63
C ILE A 197 9.26 -6.88 -3.70
N VAL A 198 8.89 -7.44 -4.85
CA VAL A 198 9.78 -7.66 -6.00
C VAL A 198 9.19 -7.00 -7.23
N VAL A 199 9.99 -6.19 -7.91
CA VAL A 199 9.63 -5.52 -9.16
C VAL A 199 10.45 -6.08 -10.31
N SER A 200 9.76 -6.67 -11.30
CA SER A 200 10.34 -7.26 -12.53
C SER A 200 10.03 -6.47 -13.80
#